data_AF-A0A158D4E7-F1
#
_entry.id   AF-A0A158D4E7-F1
#
_cell.length_a   1.000
_cell.length_b   1.000
_cell.length_c   1.000
_cell.angle_alpha   90.00
_cell.angle_beta   90.00
_cell.angle_gamma   90.00
#
_symmetry.space_group_name_H-M   'P 1'
#
loop_
_entity.id
_entity.type
_entity.pdbx_description
1 polymer ?
#
loop_
_entity_poly.entity_id
_entity_poly.type
_entity_poly.pdbx_seq_one_letter_code
_entity_poly.pdbx_strand_id
1 'polypeptide(L)'
;MWTLSIIGKRRKQRTVPVSGATIGALRAHWNDRGRDFDAPRADGPLVAPQWIPGTRAALDRHDVNAQDVPYTVDALGRLVRMAVQRLSAQTAALADFSADDLVQLANTSAHAFRHTFGTRAVAREMPTDVVQAILGHASLQTTSIYVRAERRRMLEAAARYYDEDEL
;
A
#
# COMPACT_ATOMS: atom_id res chain seq x y z
N MET A 1 11.22 -4.98 15.51
CA MET A 1 9.99 -5.02 14.68
C MET A 1 9.13 -3.85 15.11
N TRP A 2 8.56 -3.10 14.17
CA TRP A 2 7.72 -1.93 14.49
C TRP A 2 6.23 -2.29 14.33
N THR A 3 5.37 -1.58 15.04
CA THR A 3 3.91 -1.78 14.99
C THR A 3 3.19 -0.45 14.88
N LEU A 4 2.19 -0.39 14.00
CA LEU A 4 1.29 0.75 13.85
C LEU A 4 -0.07 0.41 14.44
N SER A 5 -0.56 1.27 15.33
CA SER A 5 -1.93 1.18 15.84
C SER A 5 -2.86 1.97 14.93
N ILE A 6 -3.89 1.32 14.38
CA ILE A 6 -4.81 1.91 13.40
C ILE A 6 -6.24 1.81 13.90
N ILE A 7 -6.95 2.93 13.95
CA ILE A 7 -8.39 2.98 14.17
C ILE A 7 -9.09 2.87 12.80
N GLY A 8 -9.75 1.74 12.56
CA GLY A 8 -10.44 1.45 11.30
C GLY A 8 -11.92 1.81 11.27
N LYS A 9 -12.59 1.26 10.25
CA LYS A 9 -14.05 1.32 10.11
C LYS A 9 -14.72 0.83 11.40
N ARG A 10 -15.80 1.52 11.81
CA ARG A 10 -16.53 1.27 13.08
C ARG A 10 -15.66 1.47 14.34
N ARG A 11 -14.64 2.34 14.26
CA ARG A 11 -13.72 2.67 15.35
C ARG A 11 -12.98 1.46 15.95
N LYS A 12 -12.85 0.37 15.17
CA LYS A 12 -12.11 -0.81 15.61
C LYS A 12 -10.62 -0.57 15.51
N GLN A 13 -9.94 -0.61 16.65
CA GLN A 13 -8.48 -0.56 16.71
C GLN A 13 -7.89 -1.89 16.25
N ARG A 14 -6.79 -1.83 15.49
CA ARG A 14 -5.98 -2.99 15.13
C ARG A 14 -4.51 -2.60 15.10
N THR A 15 -3.66 -3.59 15.36
CA THR A 15 -2.21 -3.44 15.29
C THR A 15 -1.71 -4.05 13.99
N VAL A 16 -0.94 -3.28 13.22
CA VAL A 16 -0.35 -3.73 11.96
C VAL A 16 1.17 -3.76 12.12
N PRO A 17 1.84 -4.90 11.90
CA PRO A 17 3.29 -4.94 11.88
C PRO A 17 3.82 -4.16 10.67
N VAL A 18 4.88 -3.39 10.89
CA VAL A 18 5.47 -2.50 9.91
C VAL A 18 6.93 -2.89 9.66
N SER A 19 7.29 -3.00 8.38
CA SER A 19 8.64 -3.38 7.98
C SER A 19 9.66 -2.27 8.25
N GLY A 20 10.94 -2.64 8.35
CA GLY A 20 12.02 -1.65 8.45
C GLY A 20 12.06 -0.70 7.24
N ALA A 21 11.77 -1.20 6.04
CA ALA A 21 11.69 -0.38 4.83
C ALA A 21 10.59 0.68 4.93
N THR A 22 9.43 0.33 5.49
CA THR A 22 8.33 1.30 5.71
C THR A 22 8.73 2.37 6.72
N ILE A 23 9.43 2.00 7.81
CA ILE A 23 9.95 2.99 8.77
C ILE A 23 11.01 3.88 8.13
N GLY A 24 11.91 3.32 7.31
CA GLY A 24 12.88 4.10 6.54
C GLY A 24 12.21 5.13 5.63
N ALA A 25 11.14 4.73 4.92
CA ALA A 25 10.36 5.65 4.09
C ALA A 25 9.64 6.73 4.90
N LEU A 26 9.12 6.41 6.09
CA LEU A 26 8.51 7.41 6.98
C LEU A 26 9.54 8.42 7.49
N ARG A 27 10.74 7.97 7.89
CA ARG A 27 11.85 8.84 8.30
C ARG A 27 12.27 9.78 7.18
N ALA A 28 12.46 9.26 5.97
CA ALA A 28 12.77 10.07 4.81
C ALA A 28 11.68 11.13 4.55
N HIS A 29 10.41 10.72 4.58
CA HIS A 29 9.28 11.64 4.39
C HIS A 29 9.20 12.74 5.46
N TRP A 30 9.52 12.43 6.71
CA TRP A 30 9.58 13.43 7.78
C TRP A 30 10.73 14.40 7.57
N ASN A 31 11.90 13.90 7.17
CA ASN A 31 13.04 14.74 6.82
C ASN A 31 12.73 15.69 5.65
N ASP A 32 12.02 15.22 4.62
CA ASP A 32 11.56 16.06 3.49
C ASP A 32 10.66 17.23 3.95
N ARG A 33 10.02 17.10 5.12
CA ARG A 33 9.19 18.13 5.75
C ARG A 33 9.95 18.94 6.82
N GLY A 34 11.27 18.75 6.95
CA GLY A 34 12.10 19.37 7.97
C GLY A 34 11.80 18.90 9.40
N ARG A 35 11.28 17.68 9.56
CA ARG A 35 10.92 17.07 10.85
C ARG A 35 11.81 15.87 11.15
N ASP A 36 12.06 15.63 12.43
CA ASP A 36 12.74 14.41 12.90
C ASP A 36 11.71 13.39 13.42
N PHE A 37 11.65 12.23 12.76
CA PHE A 37 10.76 11.13 13.11
C PHE A 37 11.13 10.45 14.43
N ASP A 38 12.42 10.41 14.76
CA ASP A 38 12.93 9.72 15.95
C ASP A 38 13.08 10.67 17.15
N ALA A 39 12.65 11.93 17.01
CA ALA A 39 12.65 12.90 18.11
C ALA A 39 11.82 12.37 19.30
N PRO A 40 12.27 12.57 20.56
CA PRO A 40 11.59 12.02 21.74
C PRO A 40 10.11 12.41 21.91
N ARG A 41 9.66 13.48 21.24
CA ARG A 41 8.28 13.96 21.19
C ARG A 41 7.82 14.25 19.77
N ALA A 42 8.26 13.43 18.81
CA ALA A 42 7.77 13.48 17.44
C ALA A 42 6.24 13.40 17.43
N ASP A 43 5.59 14.49 17.03
CA ASP A 43 4.14 14.61 16.92
C ASP A 43 3.72 15.04 15.51
N GLY A 44 2.42 14.89 15.24
CA GLY A 44 1.84 15.22 13.95
C GLY A 44 1.56 14.00 13.06
N PRO A 45 1.10 14.26 11.83
CA PRO A 45 0.71 13.21 10.90
C PRO A 45 1.92 12.40 10.42
N LEU A 46 1.74 11.08 10.37
CA LEU A 46 2.76 10.18 9.81
C LEU A 46 3.05 10.50 8.33
N VAL A 47 2.04 10.93 7.58
CA VAL A 47 2.14 11.29 6.17
C VAL A 47 1.35 12.58 5.93
N ALA A 48 2.02 13.60 5.39
CA ALA A 48 1.43 14.90 5.08
C ALA A 48 1.98 15.47 3.76
N PRO A 49 1.28 16.41 3.12
CA PRO A 49 1.77 17.02 1.89
C PRO A 49 3.10 17.75 2.05
N GLN A 50 4.07 17.45 1.18
CA GLN A 50 5.29 18.27 1.01
C GLN A 50 5.02 19.53 0.19
N TRP A 51 4.03 19.46 -0.71
CA TRP A 51 3.61 20.56 -1.56
C TRP A 51 2.09 20.69 -1.52
N ILE A 52 1.63 21.92 -1.32
CA ILE A 52 0.21 22.26 -1.29
C ILE A 52 -0.16 22.88 -2.65
N PRO A 53 -1.11 22.29 -3.39
CA PRO A 53 -1.60 22.90 -4.63
C PRO A 53 -2.20 24.29 -4.37
N GLY A 54 -2.00 25.23 -5.28
CA GLY A 54 -2.57 26.60 -5.19
C GLY A 54 -4.10 26.67 -5.39
N THR A 55 -4.83 25.57 -5.23
CA THR A 55 -6.29 25.59 -5.31
C THR A 55 -6.88 26.17 -4.04
N ARG A 56 -7.97 26.94 -4.15
CA ARG A 56 -8.60 27.61 -3.00
C ARG A 56 -8.92 26.64 -1.86
N ALA A 57 -9.51 25.48 -2.17
CA ALA A 57 -9.81 24.45 -1.18
C ALA A 57 -8.57 23.85 -0.47
N ALA A 58 -7.41 23.79 -1.15
CA ALA A 58 -6.17 23.33 -0.54
C ALA A 58 -5.54 24.43 0.32
N LEU A 59 -5.55 25.68 -0.15
CA LEU A 59 -5.07 26.84 0.61
C LEU A 59 -5.91 27.07 1.87
N ASP A 60 -7.24 27.02 1.79
CA ASP A 60 -8.13 27.19 2.95
C ASP A 60 -7.90 26.09 4.01
N ARG A 61 -7.62 24.86 3.57
CA ARG A 61 -7.35 23.72 4.47
C ARG A 61 -5.96 23.80 5.11
N HIS A 62 -4.99 24.29 4.36
CA HIS A 62 -3.59 24.39 4.77
C HIS A 62 -3.19 25.85 5.01
N ASP A 63 -4.13 26.66 5.49
CA ASP A 63 -3.91 28.07 5.82
C ASP A 63 -2.74 28.21 6.80
N VAL A 64 -2.12 29.39 6.86
CA VAL A 64 -0.86 29.64 7.58
C VAL A 64 -0.91 29.26 9.07
N ASN A 65 -2.11 29.18 9.64
CA ASN A 65 -2.36 28.74 11.02
C ASN A 65 -2.54 27.23 11.19
N ALA A 66 -2.79 26.49 10.12
CA ALA A 66 -3.00 25.04 10.12
C ALA A 66 -1.65 24.32 10.08
N GLN A 67 -1.04 24.13 11.25
CA GLN A 67 0.18 23.34 11.35
C GLN A 67 -0.10 21.87 10.98
N ASP A 68 0.61 21.39 9.95
CA ASP A 68 0.82 19.99 9.60
C ASP A 68 -0.45 19.14 9.43
N VAL A 69 -1.30 19.55 8.49
CA VAL A 69 -2.56 18.85 8.18
C VAL A 69 -2.30 17.58 7.37
N PRO A 70 -2.82 16.40 7.77
CA PRO A 70 -2.66 15.16 7.02
C PRO A 70 -3.38 15.20 5.67
N TYR A 71 -2.93 14.32 4.76
CA TYR A 71 -3.66 14.01 3.54
C TYR A 71 -5.10 13.58 3.83
N THR A 72 -6.03 14.03 2.99
CA THR A 72 -7.34 13.38 2.89
C THR A 72 -7.20 12.02 2.19
N VAL A 73 -8.18 11.13 2.37
CA VAL A 73 -8.19 9.81 1.70
C VAL A 73 -8.10 9.97 0.19
N ASP A 74 -8.84 10.93 -0.39
CA ASP A 74 -8.82 11.16 -1.84
C ASP A 74 -7.50 11.74 -2.33
N ALA A 75 -6.89 12.65 -1.56
CA ALA A 75 -5.60 13.23 -1.91
C ALA A 75 -4.49 12.17 -1.87
N LEU A 76 -4.49 11.31 -0.85
CA LEU A 76 -3.57 10.17 -0.77
C LEU A 76 -3.82 9.19 -1.93
N GLY A 77 -5.09 8.91 -2.25
CA GLY A 77 -5.45 8.06 -3.39
C GLY A 77 -4.97 8.63 -4.74
N ARG A 78 -5.05 9.95 -4.93
CA ARG A 78 -4.49 10.63 -6.11
C ARG A 78 -2.96 10.53 -6.14
N LEU A 79 -2.29 10.75 -5.00
CA LEU A 79 -0.83 10.62 -4.90
C LEU A 79 -0.36 9.21 -5.32
N VAL A 80 -1.03 8.17 -4.83
CA VAL A 80 -0.73 6.78 -5.21
C VAL A 80 -0.88 6.57 -6.71
N ARG A 81 -1.98 7.05 -7.32
CA ARG A 81 -2.18 6.94 -8.78
C ARG A 81 -1.11 7.67 -9.56
N MET A 82 -0.76 8.89 -9.16
CA MET A 82 0.30 9.67 -9.81
C MET A 82 1.66 8.99 -9.71
N ALA A 83 2.00 8.44 -8.54
CA ALA A 83 3.24 7.71 -8.35
C ALA A 83 3.30 6.46 -9.25
N VAL A 84 2.22 5.70 -9.31
CA VAL A 84 2.09 4.51 -10.15
C VAL A 84 2.18 4.84 -11.65
N GLN A 85 1.52 5.91 -12.11
CA GLN A 85 1.63 6.37 -13.51
C GLN A 85 3.06 6.81 -13.86
N ARG A 86 3.73 7.54 -12.96
CA ARG A 86 5.14 7.93 -13.13
C ARG A 86 6.04 6.71 -13.23
N LEU A 87 5.86 5.72 -12.34
CA LEU A 87 6.61 4.47 -12.39
C LEU A 87 6.36 3.74 -13.71
N SER A 88 5.10 3.62 -14.15
CA SER A 88 4.79 3.00 -15.44
C SER A 88 5.52 3.68 -16.61
N ALA A 89 5.58 5.01 -16.64
CA ALA A 89 6.29 5.74 -17.68
C ALA A 89 7.82 5.54 -17.61
N GLN A 90 8.39 5.54 -16.40
CA GLN A 90 9.82 5.30 -16.18
C GLN A 90 10.22 3.86 -16.55
N THR A 91 9.40 2.89 -16.16
CA THR A 91 9.59 1.47 -16.44
C THR A 91 9.48 1.17 -17.93
N ALA A 92 8.53 1.81 -18.64
CA ALA A 92 8.42 1.67 -20.09
C ALA A 92 9.72 2.06 -20.83
N ALA A 93 10.47 3.03 -20.29
CA ALA A 93 11.75 3.44 -20.85
C ALA A 93 12.88 2.41 -20.68
N LEU A 94 12.70 1.42 -19.80
CA LEU A 94 13.70 0.36 -19.51
C LEU A 94 13.52 -0.89 -20.38
N ALA A 95 12.42 -1.00 -21.15
CA ALA A 95 12.10 -2.14 -22.03
C ALA A 95 12.03 -3.54 -21.38
N ASP A 96 12.04 -3.65 -20.06
CA ASP A 96 11.99 -4.92 -19.31
C ASP A 96 10.56 -5.49 -19.12
N PHE A 97 9.52 -4.75 -19.53
CA PHE A 97 8.12 -5.08 -19.20
C PHE A 97 7.24 -5.09 -20.44
N SER A 98 6.27 -6.02 -20.47
CA SER A 98 5.31 -6.09 -21.58
C SER A 98 4.35 -4.89 -21.57
N ALA A 99 3.70 -4.63 -22.71
CA ALA A 99 2.68 -3.59 -22.80
C ALA A 99 1.53 -3.84 -21.79
N ASP A 100 1.15 -5.10 -21.59
CA ASP A 100 0.11 -5.49 -20.64
C ASP A 100 0.53 -5.22 -19.19
N ASP A 101 1.78 -5.50 -18.83
CA ASP A 101 2.32 -5.19 -17.49
C ASP A 101 2.29 -3.69 -17.21
N LEU A 102 2.64 -2.87 -18.20
CA LEU A 102 2.62 -1.42 -18.09
C LEU A 102 1.19 -0.89 -17.93
N VAL A 103 0.24 -1.43 -18.71
CA VAL A 103 -1.19 -1.08 -18.58
C VAL A 103 -1.73 -1.49 -17.21
N GLN A 104 -1.38 -2.69 -16.73
CA GLN A 104 -1.78 -3.15 -15.40
C GLN A 104 -1.19 -2.27 -14.30
N LEU A 105 0.10 -1.92 -14.41
CA LEU A 105 0.77 -1.03 -13.48
C LEU A 105 0.05 0.32 -13.47
N ALA A 106 -0.14 0.98 -14.61
CA ALA A 106 -0.78 2.30 -14.71
C ALA A 106 -2.19 2.37 -14.08
N ASN A 107 -2.92 1.25 -14.05
CA ASN A 107 -4.27 1.15 -13.46
C ASN A 107 -4.29 0.69 -11.99
N THR A 108 -3.12 0.50 -11.38
CA THR A 108 -3.00 0.03 -9.99
C THR A 108 -3.40 1.12 -9.00
N SER A 109 -4.23 0.75 -8.02
CA SER A 109 -4.68 1.63 -6.94
C SER A 109 -4.15 1.18 -5.58
N ALA A 110 -4.34 2.01 -4.55
CA ALA A 110 -4.04 1.63 -3.16
C ALA A 110 -4.74 0.32 -2.73
N HIS A 111 -5.93 0.05 -3.26
CA HIS A 111 -6.64 -1.19 -2.97
C HIS A 111 -5.99 -2.41 -3.62
N ALA A 112 -5.43 -2.26 -4.83
CA ALA A 112 -4.67 -3.31 -5.49
C ALA A 112 -3.42 -3.68 -4.68
N PHE A 113 -2.68 -2.71 -4.13
CA PHE A 113 -1.56 -3.02 -3.23
C PHE A 113 -1.98 -3.79 -1.97
N ARG A 114 -3.15 -3.47 -1.40
CA ARG A 114 -3.72 -4.22 -0.29
C ARG A 114 -4.02 -5.68 -0.67
N HIS A 115 -4.53 -5.91 -1.88
CA HIS A 115 -4.72 -7.26 -2.40
C HIS A 115 -3.39 -7.99 -2.60
N THR A 116 -2.39 -7.32 -3.20
CA THR A 116 -1.05 -7.87 -3.37
C THR A 116 -0.44 -8.28 -2.03
N PHE A 117 -0.59 -7.47 -0.97
CA PHE A 117 -0.17 -7.85 0.37
C PHE A 117 -0.88 -9.13 0.86
N GLY A 118 -2.21 -9.19 0.78
CA GLY A 118 -2.97 -10.35 1.27
C GLY A 118 -2.61 -11.64 0.52
N THR A 119 -2.53 -11.57 -0.80
CA THR A 119 -2.10 -12.66 -1.67
C THR A 119 -0.69 -13.14 -1.33
N ARG A 120 0.28 -12.22 -1.21
CA ARG A 120 1.68 -12.57 -0.88
C ARG A 120 1.84 -13.11 0.53
N ALA A 121 1.05 -12.62 1.49
CA ALA A 121 1.11 -13.11 2.86
C ALA A 121 0.62 -14.57 2.95
N VAL A 122 -0.47 -14.90 2.27
CA VAL A 122 -0.98 -16.28 2.19
C VAL A 122 0.01 -17.19 1.43
N ALA A 123 0.58 -16.73 0.32
CA ALA A 123 1.60 -17.49 -0.41
C ALA A 123 2.88 -17.74 0.42
N ARG A 124 3.15 -16.90 1.42
CA ARG A 124 4.23 -17.08 2.40
C ARG A 124 3.76 -17.77 3.69
N GLU A 125 2.67 -18.52 3.60
CA GLU A 125 2.14 -19.36 4.68
C GLU A 125 1.76 -18.60 5.96
N MET A 126 1.52 -17.28 5.86
CA MET A 126 1.00 -16.55 7.00
C MET A 126 -0.41 -17.07 7.33
N PRO A 127 -0.69 -17.44 8.60
CA PRO A 127 -2.00 -17.93 9.00
C PRO A 127 -3.12 -16.96 8.60
N THR A 128 -4.22 -17.50 8.07
CA THR A 128 -5.30 -16.71 7.45
C THR A 128 -6.03 -15.79 8.43
N ASP A 129 -6.11 -16.18 9.70
CA ASP A 129 -6.60 -15.37 10.81
C ASP A 129 -5.67 -14.17 11.09
N VAL A 130 -4.35 -14.38 11.03
CA VAL A 130 -3.36 -13.29 11.14
C VAL A 130 -3.47 -12.32 9.96
N VAL A 131 -3.57 -12.83 8.72
CA VAL A 131 -3.78 -12.00 7.52
C VAL A 131 -5.09 -11.20 7.65
N GLN A 132 -6.16 -11.84 8.12
CA GLN A 132 -7.45 -11.21 8.35
C GLN A 132 -7.36 -10.08 9.38
N ALA A 133 -6.65 -10.29 10.49
CA ALA A 133 -6.48 -9.29 11.54
C ALA A 133 -5.68 -8.08 11.05
N ILE A 134 -4.55 -8.30 10.36
CA ILE A 134 -3.71 -7.25 9.79
C ILE A 134 -4.49 -6.41 8.77
N LEU A 135 -5.20 -7.09 7.86
CA LEU A 135 -6.02 -6.41 6.86
C LEU A 135 -7.23 -5.73 7.52
N GLY A 136 -7.75 -6.27 8.62
CA GLY A 136 -8.97 -5.77 9.27
C GLY A 136 -10.24 -6.11 8.49
N HIS A 137 -10.30 -7.29 7.88
CA HIS A 137 -11.54 -7.76 7.24
C HIS A 137 -12.60 -8.11 8.28
N ALA A 138 -13.88 -7.92 7.94
CA ALA A 138 -14.97 -8.21 8.87
C ALA A 138 -15.19 -9.72 9.08
N SER A 139 -14.77 -10.56 8.13
CA SER A 139 -14.88 -12.01 8.21
C SER A 139 -13.68 -12.70 7.54
N LEU A 140 -13.43 -13.94 7.92
CA LEU A 140 -12.45 -14.82 7.26
C LEU A 140 -12.84 -15.12 5.81
N GLN A 141 -14.13 -15.08 5.48
CA GLN A 141 -14.62 -15.28 4.11
C GLN A 141 -14.00 -14.27 3.13
N THR A 142 -13.88 -13.00 3.51
CA THR A 142 -13.21 -11.99 2.68
C THR A 142 -11.72 -12.28 2.50
N THR A 143 -11.04 -12.85 3.49
CA THR A 143 -9.63 -13.25 3.38
C THR A 143 -9.45 -14.54 2.57
N SER A 144 -10.45 -15.43 2.57
CA SER A 144 -10.42 -16.70 1.82
C SER A 144 -10.24 -16.54 0.32
N ILE A 145 -10.53 -15.34 -0.24
CA ILE A 145 -10.25 -15.01 -1.64
C ILE A 145 -8.77 -15.22 -1.99
N TYR A 146 -7.85 -14.93 -1.05
CA TYR A 146 -6.41 -15.07 -1.28
C TYR A 146 -5.96 -16.53 -1.25
N VAL A 147 -6.55 -17.35 -0.38
CA VAL A 147 -6.30 -18.80 -0.35
C VAL A 147 -6.78 -19.45 -1.64
N ARG A 148 -7.98 -19.08 -2.11
CA ARG A 148 -8.51 -19.60 -3.38
C ARG A 148 -7.65 -19.17 -4.56
N ALA A 149 -7.20 -17.92 -4.59
CA ALA A 149 -6.31 -17.42 -5.63
C ALA A 149 -4.97 -18.19 -5.63
N GLU A 150 -4.40 -18.48 -4.46
CA GLU A 150 -3.17 -19.27 -4.36
C GLU A 150 -3.36 -20.71 -4.82
N ARG A 151 -4.44 -21.37 -4.38
CA ARG A 151 -4.77 -22.72 -4.81
C ARG A 151 -4.96 -22.80 -6.33
N ARG A 152 -5.64 -21.83 -6.93
CA ARG A 152 -5.81 -21.78 -8.38
C ARG A 152 -4.47 -21.65 -9.11
N ARG A 153 -3.58 -20.77 -8.65
CA ARG A 153 -2.23 -20.64 -9.23
C ARG A 153 -1.41 -21.91 -9.11
N MET A 154 -1.50 -22.62 -7.99
CA MET A 154 -0.85 -23.92 -7.81
C MET A 154 -1.37 -24.95 -8.82
N LEU A 155 -2.69 -25.03 -9.02
CA LEU A 155 -3.29 -25.93 -10.02
C LEU A 155 -2.89 -25.57 -11.46
N GLU A 156 -2.89 -24.28 -11.82
CA GLU A 156 -2.46 -23.80 -13.14
C GLU A 156 -0.97 -24.05 -13.41
N ALA A 157 -0.11 -23.96 -12.38
CA ALA A 157 1.30 -24.28 -12.50
C ALA A 157 1.53 -25.80 -12.65
N ALA A 158 0.80 -26.62 -11.87
CA ALA A 158 0.85 -28.07 -11.99
C ALA A 158 0.37 -28.56 -13.36
N ALA A 159 -0.73 -27.98 -13.88
CA ALA A 159 -1.24 -28.31 -15.21
C ALA A 159 -0.18 -28.05 -16.29
N ARG A 160 0.46 -26.87 -16.30
CA ARG A 160 1.54 -26.56 -17.24
C ARG A 160 2.74 -27.52 -17.14
N TYR A 161 3.12 -27.88 -15.91
CA TYR A 161 4.20 -28.85 -15.69
C TYR A 161 3.87 -30.21 -16.32
N TYR A 162 2.65 -30.71 -16.12
CA TYR A 162 2.24 -32.00 -16.69
C TYR A 162 2.00 -31.96 -18.20
N ASP A 163 1.60 -30.81 -18.76
CA ASP A 163 1.48 -30.62 -20.21
C ASP A 163 2.85 -30.64 -20.92
N GLU A 164 3.93 -30.24 -20.24
CA GLU A 164 5.31 -30.27 -20.77
C GLU A 164 5.91 -31.69 -20.77
N ASP A 165 5.43 -32.59 -19.91
CA ASP A 165 5.88 -33.99 -19.81
C ASP A 165 5.26 -34.92 -20.89
N GLU A 166 4.25 -34.47 -21.65
CA GLU A 166 3.58 -35.23 -22.74
C GLU A 166 4.21 -35.04 -24.15
N LEU A 167 5.39 -34.41 -24.27
CA LEU A 167 6.15 -34.21 -25.52
C LEU A 167 7.47 -34.99 -25.56
#